data_AF-A0AAW0G3G2-F1
#
_entry.id   AF-A0AAW0G3G2-F1
#
_cell.length_a   1.000
_cell.length_b   1.000
_cell.length_c   1.000
_cell.angle_alpha   90.00
_cell.angle_beta   90.00
_cell.angle_gamma   90.00
#
_symmetry.space_group_name_H-M   'P 1'
#
loop_
_entity.id
_entity.type
_entity.pdbx_description
1 polymer ?
#
loop_
_entity_poly.entity_id
_entity_poly.type
_entity_poly.pdbx_seq_one_letter_code
_entity_poly.pdbx_strand_id
1 'polypeptide(L)'
;MMTPDYGVYHNVKTPTWRIFTYTYLGFFIASITGHFLGAIFAASATNDPAWEAGFDNGNSVGGLINAVLAPAGGFGKFLTVLLALTIPSACAPTMYTFGMSFMTIGPFFAKVPRYVFAIVSEAILIPVAIIGAKKFYVTFVNVISIIGYWSTVFAVIILLEHFVFRKNNFGLYDIADWDKPRKLPIGAAALIAFFSAFGIIVPCMSQTAYVGPIANAGAGDIGILAGSAVALIVYLALRSLERSWYQR
;
A
#
# COMPACT_ATOMS: atom_id res chain seq x y z
N MET A 1 2.78 13.15 -1.49
CA MET A 1 4.05 12.75 -2.15
C MET A 1 4.15 11.27 -2.50
N MET A 2 3.28 10.37 -2.01
CA MET A 2 3.31 8.93 -2.38
C MET A 2 2.40 8.55 -3.55
N THR A 3 1.54 9.48 -4.01
CA THR A 3 0.64 9.27 -5.15
C THR A 3 0.65 10.50 -6.06
N PRO A 4 1.79 10.80 -6.72
CA PRO A 4 1.92 12.01 -7.55
C PRO A 4 0.94 12.03 -8.72
N ASP A 5 0.52 10.86 -9.19
CA ASP A 5 -0.34 10.69 -10.36
C ASP A 5 -1.74 11.30 -10.20
N TYR A 6 -2.29 11.31 -8.96
CA TYR A 6 -3.59 11.92 -8.67
C TYR A 6 -3.48 13.44 -8.40
N GLY A 7 -2.26 13.95 -8.28
CA GLY A 7 -1.98 15.35 -7.95
C GLY A 7 -1.89 16.29 -9.15
N VAL A 8 -1.82 15.76 -10.37
CA VAL A 8 -1.43 16.51 -11.59
C VAL A 8 -2.34 17.70 -11.90
N TYR A 9 -3.63 17.61 -11.56
CA TYR A 9 -4.62 18.66 -11.84
C TYR A 9 -4.80 19.68 -10.70
N HIS A 10 -3.99 19.59 -9.63
CA HIS A 10 -4.07 20.57 -8.55
C HIS A 10 -3.48 21.92 -8.98
N ASN A 11 -4.13 23.01 -8.58
CA ASN A 11 -3.59 24.34 -8.79
C ASN A 11 -2.33 24.54 -7.93
N VAL A 12 -1.23 24.94 -8.58
CA VAL A 12 0.10 25.19 -7.98
C VAL A 12 0.06 26.20 -6.83
N LYS A 13 -0.92 27.12 -6.82
CA LYS A 13 -1.08 28.14 -5.77
C LYS A 13 -1.76 27.62 -4.50
N THR A 14 -2.26 26.39 -4.50
CA THR A 14 -3.00 25.83 -3.35
C THR A 14 -2.04 25.50 -2.21
N PRO A 15 -2.31 25.93 -0.96
CA PRO A 15 -1.42 25.61 0.15
C PRO A 15 -1.43 24.11 0.48
N THR A 16 -0.25 23.52 0.67
CA THR A 16 -0.04 22.08 0.91
C THR A 16 -0.86 21.54 2.08
N TRP A 17 -1.03 22.32 3.16
CA TRP A 17 -1.79 21.87 4.33
C TRP A 17 -3.26 21.60 4.02
N ARG A 18 -3.89 22.37 3.10
CA ARG A 18 -5.29 22.16 2.70
C ARG A 18 -5.45 20.87 1.90
N ILE A 19 -4.52 20.63 0.97
CA ILE A 19 -4.51 19.39 0.18
C ILE A 19 -4.36 18.19 1.14
N PHE A 20 -3.43 18.30 2.09
CA PHE A 20 -3.22 17.28 3.11
C PHE A 20 -4.47 17.04 3.97
N THR A 21 -5.07 18.08 4.55
CA THR A 21 -6.22 17.92 5.46
C THR A 21 -7.44 17.37 4.73
N TYR A 22 -7.76 17.83 3.53
CA TYR A 22 -8.88 17.29 2.75
C TYR A 22 -8.66 15.84 2.35
N THR A 23 -7.47 15.49 1.89
CA THR A 23 -7.15 14.10 1.51
C THR A 23 -7.16 13.18 2.72
N TYR A 24 -6.53 13.61 3.82
CA TYR A 24 -6.44 12.84 5.06
C TYR A 24 -7.82 12.63 5.68
N LEU A 25 -8.61 13.70 5.87
CA LEU A 25 -9.95 13.58 6.45
C LEU A 25 -10.89 12.78 5.56
N GLY A 26 -10.84 12.99 4.24
CA GLY A 26 -11.64 12.21 3.29
C GLY A 26 -11.34 10.72 3.39
N PHE A 27 -10.07 10.34 3.38
CA PHE A 27 -9.66 8.94 3.51
C PHE A 27 -9.97 8.37 4.90
N PHE A 28 -9.70 9.14 5.96
CA PHE A 28 -9.87 8.73 7.35
C PHE A 28 -11.34 8.46 7.67
N ILE A 29 -12.24 9.39 7.35
CA ILE A 29 -13.68 9.27 7.62
C ILE A 29 -14.28 8.08 6.86
N ALA A 30 -13.95 7.94 5.56
CA ALA A 30 -14.41 6.83 4.74
C ALA A 30 -13.89 5.48 5.27
N SER A 31 -12.60 5.40 5.58
CA SER A 31 -11.96 4.17 6.06
C SER A 31 -12.49 3.75 7.42
N ILE A 32 -12.61 4.69 8.37
CA ILE A 32 -13.15 4.44 9.70
C ILE A 32 -14.54 3.86 9.62
N THR A 33 -15.42 4.47 8.81
CA THR A 33 -16.80 4.01 8.67
C THR A 33 -16.85 2.56 8.16
N GLY A 34 -16.06 2.24 7.13
CA GLY A 34 -15.97 0.88 6.59
C GLY A 34 -15.40 -0.14 7.58
N HIS A 35 -14.34 0.23 8.32
CA HIS A 35 -13.71 -0.65 9.31
C HIS A 35 -14.63 -0.91 10.51
N PHE A 36 -15.31 0.11 11.02
CA PHE A 36 -16.28 -0.06 12.11
C PHE A 36 -17.44 -0.96 11.68
N LEU A 37 -17.98 -0.75 10.47
CA LEU A 37 -19.03 -1.61 9.93
C LEU A 37 -18.57 -3.08 9.84
N GLY A 38 -17.38 -3.32 9.27
CA GLY A 38 -16.80 -4.66 9.18
C GLY A 38 -16.56 -5.30 10.54
N ALA A 39 -16.03 -4.54 11.50
CA ALA A 39 -15.78 -5.01 12.86
C ALA A 39 -17.08 -5.36 13.60
N ILE A 40 -18.12 -4.53 13.47
CA ILE A 40 -19.44 -4.78 14.06
C ILE A 40 -20.05 -6.06 13.48
N PHE A 41 -20.04 -6.23 12.15
CA PHE A 41 -20.58 -7.45 11.54
C PHE A 41 -19.79 -8.70 11.92
N ALA A 42 -18.46 -8.63 11.91
CA ALA A 42 -17.62 -9.76 12.31
C ALA A 42 -17.84 -10.14 13.80
N ALA A 43 -17.94 -9.14 14.69
CA ALA A 43 -18.22 -9.38 16.10
C ALA A 43 -19.65 -9.86 16.35
N SER A 44 -20.62 -9.44 15.54
CA SER A 44 -22.02 -9.88 15.68
C SER A 44 -22.26 -11.27 15.07
N ALA A 45 -21.42 -11.70 14.13
CA ALA A 45 -21.56 -12.99 13.46
C ALA A 45 -21.51 -14.17 14.45
N THR A 46 -20.77 -14.05 15.56
CA THR A 46 -20.70 -15.12 16.59
C THR A 46 -22.00 -15.33 17.36
N ASN A 47 -22.96 -14.39 17.25
CA ASN A 47 -24.24 -14.47 17.95
C ASN A 47 -25.35 -15.12 17.10
N ASP A 48 -25.15 -15.26 15.79
CA ASP A 48 -26.13 -15.82 14.85
C ASP A 48 -25.49 -16.97 14.04
N PRO A 49 -25.96 -18.22 14.20
CA PRO A 49 -25.40 -19.37 13.48
C PRO A 49 -25.40 -19.25 11.96
N ALA A 50 -26.38 -18.52 11.38
CA ALA A 50 -26.44 -18.30 9.94
C ALA A 50 -25.36 -17.31 9.48
N TRP A 51 -25.05 -16.30 10.31
CA TRP A 51 -24.00 -15.32 10.01
C TRP A 51 -22.62 -15.93 10.22
N GLU A 52 -22.43 -16.73 11.28
CA GLU A 52 -21.21 -17.47 11.53
C GLU A 52 -20.89 -18.45 10.39
N ALA A 53 -21.89 -19.25 9.97
CA ALA A 53 -21.75 -20.15 8.82
C ALA A 53 -21.47 -19.39 7.52
N GLY A 54 -22.09 -18.23 7.33
CA GLY A 54 -21.83 -17.36 6.18
C GLY A 54 -20.44 -16.73 6.17
N PHE A 55 -19.87 -16.46 7.35
CA PHE A 55 -18.54 -15.85 7.50
C PHE A 55 -17.39 -16.84 7.30
N ASP A 56 -17.64 -18.13 7.51
CA ASP A 56 -16.68 -19.24 7.31
C ASP A 56 -15.31 -18.96 7.98
N ASN A 57 -15.34 -18.67 9.29
CA ASN A 57 -14.16 -18.30 10.07
C ASN A 57 -13.32 -17.16 9.44
N GLY A 58 -13.97 -16.23 8.74
CA GLY A 58 -13.32 -15.10 8.08
C GLY A 58 -12.90 -15.35 6.63
N ASN A 59 -13.11 -16.54 6.08
CA ASN A 59 -12.80 -16.83 4.68
C ASN A 59 -13.85 -16.31 3.70
N SER A 60 -15.06 -15.99 4.17
CA SER A 60 -16.17 -15.56 3.31
C SER A 60 -16.84 -14.28 3.80
N VAL A 61 -16.21 -13.13 3.52
CA VAL A 61 -16.82 -11.81 3.80
C VAL A 61 -18.09 -11.60 2.97
N GLY A 62 -18.10 -12.04 1.70
CA GLY A 62 -19.28 -11.97 0.84
C GLY A 62 -20.43 -12.87 1.33
N GLY A 63 -20.11 -14.04 1.89
CA GLY A 63 -21.09 -14.93 2.49
C GLY A 63 -21.75 -14.32 3.73
N LEU A 64 -20.97 -13.64 4.58
CA LEU A 64 -21.50 -12.89 5.72
C LEU A 64 -22.45 -11.77 5.27
N ILE A 65 -22.05 -10.96 4.28
CA ILE A 65 -22.93 -9.89 3.74
C ILE A 65 -24.22 -10.46 3.17
N ASN A 66 -24.16 -11.58 2.44
CA ASN A 66 -25.34 -12.24 1.91
C ASN A 66 -26.25 -12.81 3.03
N ALA A 67 -25.67 -13.37 4.09
CA ALA A 67 -26.42 -13.86 5.25
C ALA A 67 -27.14 -12.73 6.00
N VAL A 68 -26.48 -11.58 6.18
CA VAL A 68 -27.06 -10.37 6.79
C VAL A 68 -28.23 -9.84 5.96
N LEU A 69 -28.13 -9.88 4.63
CA LEU A 69 -29.17 -9.38 3.72
C LEU A 69 -30.26 -10.41 3.39
N ALA A 70 -30.07 -11.68 3.77
CA ALA A 70 -31.02 -12.76 3.50
C ALA A 70 -32.46 -12.48 3.97
N PRO A 71 -32.73 -11.81 5.12
CA PRO A 71 -34.09 -11.50 5.56
C PRO A 71 -34.87 -10.60 4.58
N ALA A 72 -34.18 -9.82 3.74
CA ALA A 72 -34.79 -8.99 2.70
C ALA A 72 -35.17 -9.78 1.43
N GLY A 73 -35.01 -11.10 1.42
CA GLY A 73 -35.41 -11.98 0.33
C GLY A 73 -34.74 -11.63 -1.01
N GLY A 74 -35.55 -11.51 -2.07
CA GLY A 74 -35.05 -11.19 -3.42
C GLY A 74 -34.36 -9.83 -3.52
N PHE A 75 -34.80 -8.85 -2.72
CA PHE A 75 -34.16 -7.53 -2.68
C PHE A 75 -32.78 -7.58 -2.03
N GLY A 76 -32.60 -8.43 -1.01
CA GLY A 76 -31.29 -8.68 -0.39
C GLY A 76 -30.25 -9.18 -1.40
N LYS A 77 -30.62 -10.14 -2.26
CA LYS A 77 -29.75 -10.64 -3.33
C LYS A 77 -29.36 -9.53 -4.33
N PHE A 78 -30.30 -8.67 -4.69
CA PHE A 78 -30.02 -7.52 -5.54
C PHE A 78 -29.00 -6.57 -4.91
N LEU A 79 -29.15 -6.26 -3.62
CA LEU A 79 -28.19 -5.44 -2.87
C LEU A 79 -26.81 -6.10 -2.79
N THR A 80 -26.74 -7.41 -2.56
CA THR A 80 -25.46 -8.16 -2.57
C THR A 80 -24.74 -8.03 -3.91
N VAL A 81 -25.46 -8.10 -5.03
CA VAL A 81 -24.88 -7.89 -6.37
C VAL A 81 -24.35 -6.47 -6.53
N LEU A 82 -25.12 -5.46 -6.11
CA LEU A 82 -24.66 -4.06 -6.15
C LEU A 82 -23.39 -3.85 -5.31
N LEU A 83 -23.33 -4.44 -4.11
CA LEU A 83 -22.14 -4.40 -3.26
C LEU A 83 -20.96 -5.10 -3.93
N ALA A 84 -21.16 -6.26 -4.55
CA ALA A 84 -20.10 -6.96 -5.27
C ALA A 84 -19.54 -6.14 -6.44
N LEU A 85 -20.37 -5.35 -7.13
CA LEU A 85 -19.94 -4.45 -8.21
C LEU A 85 -19.08 -3.26 -7.73
N THR A 86 -19.08 -2.96 -6.43
CA THR A 86 -18.17 -1.93 -5.87
C THR A 86 -16.71 -2.40 -5.84
N ILE A 87 -16.46 -3.72 -5.79
CA ILE A 87 -15.12 -4.28 -5.67
C ILE A 87 -14.27 -3.97 -6.92
N PRO A 88 -14.72 -4.24 -8.16
CA PRO A 88 -13.97 -3.86 -9.36
C PRO A 88 -13.70 -2.35 -9.47
N SER A 89 -14.61 -1.51 -8.96
CA SER A 89 -14.45 -0.05 -8.97
C SER A 89 -13.21 0.38 -8.17
N ALA A 90 -12.95 -0.27 -7.02
CA ALA A 90 -11.75 -0.02 -6.22
C ALA A 90 -10.45 -0.51 -6.89
N CYS A 91 -10.54 -1.47 -7.82
CA CYS A 91 -9.39 -1.95 -8.59
C CYS A 91 -8.99 -1.00 -9.73
N ALA A 92 -9.91 -0.19 -10.27
CA ALA A 92 -9.59 0.69 -11.40
C ALA A 92 -8.46 1.71 -11.10
N PRO A 93 -8.42 2.38 -9.94
CA PRO A 93 -7.30 3.24 -9.56
C PRO A 93 -5.97 2.49 -9.39
N THR A 94 -5.98 1.27 -8.85
CA THR A 94 -4.73 0.50 -8.67
C THR A 94 -4.15 0.07 -10.02
N MET A 95 -5.02 -0.30 -10.98
CA MET A 95 -4.62 -0.58 -12.36
C MET A 95 -4.10 0.68 -13.07
N TYR A 96 -4.70 1.85 -12.79
CA TYR A 96 -4.19 3.14 -13.27
C TYR A 96 -2.74 3.34 -12.82
N THR A 97 -2.48 3.19 -11.52
CA THR A 97 -1.15 3.41 -10.93
C THR A 97 -0.14 2.38 -11.44
N PHE A 98 -0.56 1.12 -11.61
CA PHE A 98 0.28 0.08 -12.20
C PHE A 98 0.76 0.49 -13.60
N GLY A 99 -0.15 0.91 -14.48
CA GLY A 99 0.20 1.33 -15.83
C GLY A 99 1.13 2.55 -15.85
N MET A 100 0.85 3.57 -15.04
CA MET A 100 1.71 4.75 -14.94
C MET A 100 3.11 4.39 -14.40
N SER A 101 3.20 3.48 -13.42
CA SER A 101 4.47 3.04 -12.86
C SER A 101 5.34 2.32 -13.89
N PHE A 102 4.77 1.50 -14.77
CA PHE A 102 5.55 0.87 -15.84
C PHE A 102 6.06 1.88 -16.86
N MET A 103 5.27 2.91 -17.17
CA MET A 103 5.68 3.97 -18.09
C MET A 103 6.83 4.83 -17.54
N THR A 104 6.97 4.95 -16.21
CA THR A 104 8.04 5.73 -15.59
C THR A 104 9.36 4.96 -15.44
N ILE A 105 9.37 3.63 -15.54
CA ILE A 105 10.60 2.82 -15.47
C ILE A 105 11.57 3.13 -16.62
N GLY A 106 11.04 3.43 -17.81
CA GLY A 106 11.89 3.83 -18.92
C GLY A 106 11.15 4.22 -20.20
N PRO A 107 11.84 4.93 -21.11
CA PRO A 107 11.23 5.50 -22.32
C PRO A 107 10.71 4.44 -23.30
N PHE A 108 11.14 3.18 -23.18
CA PHE A 108 10.60 2.08 -23.95
C PHE A 108 9.16 1.73 -23.53
N PHE A 109 8.90 1.63 -22.23
CA PHE A 109 7.58 1.29 -21.70
C PHE A 109 6.57 2.43 -21.89
N ALA A 110 7.04 3.69 -21.91
CA ALA A 110 6.20 4.85 -22.22
C ALA A 110 5.60 4.84 -23.65
N LYS A 111 6.19 4.09 -24.59
CA LYS A 111 5.66 3.96 -25.96
C LYS A 111 4.48 3.00 -26.07
N VAL A 112 4.30 2.14 -25.07
CA VAL A 112 3.22 1.14 -25.07
C VAL A 112 1.90 1.83 -24.65
N PRO A 113 0.80 1.65 -25.41
CA PRO A 113 -0.48 2.22 -25.04
C PRO A 113 -0.96 1.76 -23.66
N ARG A 114 -1.54 2.68 -22.89
CA ARG A 114 -1.92 2.44 -21.48
C ARG A 114 -2.87 1.26 -21.27
N TYR A 115 -3.79 1.02 -22.20
CA TYR A 115 -4.74 -0.09 -22.10
C TYR A 115 -4.04 -1.46 -22.09
N VAL A 116 -2.86 -1.59 -22.71
CA VAL A 116 -2.10 -2.83 -22.72
C VAL A 116 -1.66 -3.19 -21.30
N PHE A 117 -1.14 -2.22 -20.54
CA PHE A 117 -0.75 -2.44 -19.15
C PHE A 117 -1.95 -2.79 -18.25
N ALA A 118 -3.12 -2.21 -18.52
CA ALA A 118 -4.35 -2.57 -17.81
C ALA A 118 -4.77 -4.03 -18.09
N ILE A 119 -4.72 -4.47 -19.35
CA ILE A 119 -5.02 -5.87 -19.73
C ILE A 119 -4.01 -6.84 -19.10
N VAL A 120 -2.72 -6.51 -19.13
CA VAL A 120 -1.67 -7.33 -18.50
C VAL A 120 -1.87 -7.42 -16.99
N SER A 121 -2.20 -6.29 -16.34
CA SER A 121 -2.53 -6.27 -14.91
C SER A 121 -3.70 -7.21 -14.60
N GLU A 122 -4.77 -7.19 -15.39
CA GLU A 122 -5.95 -8.04 -15.18
C GLU A 122 -5.65 -9.52 -15.44
N ALA A 123 -4.87 -9.81 -16.48
CA ALA A 123 -4.44 -11.17 -16.80
C ALA A 123 -3.60 -11.81 -15.68
N ILE A 124 -2.88 -11.01 -14.89
CA ILE A 124 -2.13 -11.47 -13.70
C ILE A 124 -3.04 -11.50 -12.46
N LEU A 125 -3.88 -10.48 -12.28
CA LEU A 125 -4.72 -10.33 -11.09
C LEU A 125 -5.78 -11.44 -11.00
N ILE A 126 -6.46 -11.78 -12.10
CA ILE A 126 -7.55 -12.78 -12.08
C ILE A 126 -7.05 -14.16 -11.60
N PRO A 127 -5.98 -14.76 -12.17
CA PRO A 127 -5.48 -16.06 -11.68
C PRO A 127 -5.03 -16.02 -10.21
N VAL A 128 -4.35 -14.95 -9.80
CA VAL A 128 -3.88 -14.77 -8.42
C VAL A 128 -5.08 -14.66 -7.47
N ALA A 129 -6.12 -13.91 -7.85
CA ALA A 129 -7.35 -13.76 -7.09
C ALA A 129 -8.11 -15.09 -6.95
N ILE A 130 -8.19 -15.91 -8.01
CA ILE A 130 -8.84 -17.24 -7.97
C ILE A 130 -8.13 -18.15 -6.96
N ILE A 131 -6.80 -18.14 -6.93
CA ILE A 131 -6.03 -18.95 -5.98
C ILE A 131 -6.16 -18.39 -4.56
N GLY A 132 -6.04 -17.08 -4.41
CA GLY A 132 -6.14 -16.39 -3.12
C GLY A 132 -7.52 -16.54 -2.48
N ALA A 133 -8.60 -16.56 -3.27
CA ALA A 133 -9.96 -16.75 -2.78
C ALA A 133 -10.18 -18.08 -2.03
N LYS A 134 -9.38 -19.12 -2.30
CA LYS A 134 -9.48 -20.41 -1.61
C LYS A 134 -9.03 -20.35 -0.14
N LYS A 135 -8.16 -19.40 0.20
CA LYS A 135 -7.64 -19.17 1.56
C LYS A 135 -7.62 -17.67 1.84
N PHE A 136 -8.76 -17.03 1.61
CA PHE A 136 -8.87 -15.57 1.51
C PHE A 136 -8.20 -14.85 2.67
N TYR A 137 -8.55 -15.19 3.92
CA TYR A 137 -8.06 -14.49 5.10
C TYR A 137 -6.54 -14.58 5.23
N VAL A 138 -5.98 -15.79 5.15
CA VAL A 138 -4.54 -16.03 5.28
C VAL A 138 -3.76 -15.35 4.15
N THR A 139 -4.22 -15.49 2.91
CA THR A 139 -3.58 -14.86 1.75
C THR A 139 -3.63 -13.33 1.87
N PHE A 140 -4.77 -12.77 2.27
CA PHE A 140 -4.97 -11.34 2.43
C PHE A 140 -4.01 -10.74 3.47
N VAL A 141 -3.95 -11.33 4.68
CA VAL A 141 -3.05 -10.87 5.74
C VAL A 141 -1.60 -10.94 5.29
N ASN A 142 -1.15 -12.07 4.73
CA ASN A 142 0.24 -12.21 4.27
C ASN A 142 0.61 -11.17 3.21
N VAL A 143 -0.26 -10.94 2.22
CA VAL A 143 0.01 -9.99 1.13
C VAL A 143 0.09 -8.56 1.66
N ILE A 144 -0.85 -8.16 2.52
CA ILE A 144 -0.84 -6.82 3.12
C ILE A 144 0.40 -6.63 4.00
N SER A 145 0.77 -7.62 4.80
CA SER A 145 1.96 -7.53 5.64
C SER A 145 3.23 -7.36 4.81
N ILE A 146 3.42 -8.17 3.76
CA ILE A 146 4.57 -8.06 2.86
C ILE A 146 4.63 -6.68 2.24
N ILE A 147 3.50 -6.18 1.71
CA ILE A 147 3.42 -4.83 1.13
C ILE A 147 3.74 -3.77 2.19
N GLY A 148 3.21 -3.91 3.40
CA GLY A 148 3.43 -3.00 4.53
C GLY A 148 4.89 -2.91 4.94
N TYR A 149 5.62 -4.02 4.99
CA TYR A 149 7.04 -4.04 5.37
C TYR A 149 7.91 -3.17 4.48
N TRP A 150 7.86 -3.38 3.16
CA TRP A 150 8.75 -2.67 2.25
C TRP A 150 8.26 -1.24 1.97
N SER A 151 6.95 -1.03 1.86
CA SER A 151 6.39 0.29 1.54
C SER A 151 6.60 1.29 2.68
N THR A 152 6.55 0.84 3.93
CA THR A 152 6.81 1.71 5.09
C THR A 152 8.27 2.12 5.15
N VAL A 153 9.20 1.19 4.93
CA VAL A 153 10.65 1.50 4.83
C VAL A 153 10.90 2.52 3.72
N PHE A 154 10.31 2.30 2.55
CA PHE A 154 10.44 3.22 1.42
C PHE A 154 9.86 4.60 1.74
N ALA A 155 8.70 4.65 2.42
CA ALA A 155 8.09 5.89 2.88
C ALA A 155 9.01 6.65 3.84
N VAL A 156 9.62 5.97 4.82
CA VAL A 156 10.57 6.58 5.76
C VAL A 156 11.74 7.22 5.04
N ILE A 157 12.34 6.53 4.06
CA ILE A 157 13.45 7.06 3.26
C ILE A 157 13.04 8.34 2.50
N ILE A 158 11.88 8.33 1.83
CA ILE A 158 11.36 9.49 1.11
C ILE A 158 11.08 10.66 2.06
N LEU A 159 10.44 10.38 3.21
CA LEU A 159 10.12 11.42 4.20
C LEU A 159 11.40 12.04 4.75
N LEU A 160 12.44 11.25 5.03
CA LEU A 160 13.74 11.77 5.48
C LEU A 160 14.41 12.62 4.41
N GLU A 161 14.41 12.19 3.15
CA GLU A 161 14.95 12.98 2.04
C GLU A 161 14.24 14.34 1.95
N HIS A 162 12.90 14.35 2.03
CA HIS A 162 12.13 15.56 1.90
C HIS A 162 12.25 16.51 3.11
N PHE A 163 12.12 15.99 4.34
CA PHE A 163 12.09 16.80 5.54
C PHE A 163 13.47 17.16 6.08
N VAL A 164 14.43 16.23 6.08
CA VAL A 164 15.75 16.45 6.68
C VAL A 164 16.71 17.07 5.66
N PHE A 165 16.89 16.43 4.50
CA PHE A 165 17.91 16.87 3.53
C PHE A 165 17.44 18.04 2.68
N ARG A 166 16.17 18.03 2.28
CA ARG A 166 15.54 19.08 1.44
C ARG A 166 14.71 20.09 2.24
N LYS A 167 14.69 19.98 3.57
CA LYS A 167 14.10 20.98 4.49
C LYS A 167 12.66 21.38 4.12
N ASN A 168 11.85 20.43 3.68
CA ASN A 168 10.45 20.65 3.26
C ASN A 168 10.30 21.66 2.09
N ASN A 169 11.36 21.87 1.30
CA ASN A 169 11.33 22.78 0.17
C ASN A 169 11.13 22.03 -1.15
N PHE A 170 9.97 22.21 -1.77
CA PHE A 170 9.65 21.62 -3.07
C PHE A 170 10.47 22.22 -4.23
N GLY A 171 11.00 23.44 -4.08
CA GLY A 171 11.84 24.08 -5.10
C GLY A 171 13.23 23.48 -5.25
N LEU A 172 13.66 22.61 -4.33
CA LEU A 172 14.92 21.86 -4.44
C LEU A 172 14.79 20.63 -5.34
N TYR A 173 13.58 20.30 -5.80
CA TYR A 173 13.37 19.29 -6.83
C TYR A 173 13.40 19.98 -8.20
N ASP A 174 14.51 19.80 -8.92
CA ASP A 174 14.60 20.29 -10.29
C ASP A 174 13.77 19.40 -11.23
N ILE A 175 12.62 19.92 -11.63
CA ILE A 175 11.73 19.24 -12.56
C ILE A 175 12.42 19.07 -13.92
N ALA A 176 13.28 19.99 -14.36
CA ALA A 176 13.92 19.88 -15.67
C ALA A 176 14.90 18.71 -15.79
N ASP A 177 15.30 18.12 -14.67
CA ASP A 177 16.28 17.04 -14.59
C ASP A 177 15.66 15.67 -14.26
N TRP A 178 14.32 15.57 -14.19
CA TRP A 178 13.61 14.33 -13.84
C TRP A 178 13.95 13.15 -14.77
N ASP A 179 14.15 13.40 -16.07
CA ASP A 179 14.44 12.39 -17.11
C ASP A 179 15.95 12.33 -17.49
N LYS A 180 16.84 12.84 -16.63
CA LYS A 180 18.29 12.89 -16.91
C LYS A 180 19.07 12.07 -15.89
N PRO A 181 19.32 10.78 -16.15
CA PRO A 181 19.99 9.88 -15.20
C PRO A 181 21.31 10.41 -14.64
N ARG A 182 22.11 11.10 -15.48
CA ARG A 182 23.42 11.66 -15.09
C ARG A 182 23.36 12.84 -14.12
N LYS A 183 22.19 13.46 -13.97
CA LYS A 183 21.99 14.62 -13.10
C LYS A 183 21.29 14.24 -11.79
N LEU A 184 20.74 13.03 -11.71
CA LEU A 184 20.13 12.50 -10.51
C LEU A 184 21.21 12.00 -9.53
N PRO A 185 20.95 12.07 -8.21
CA PRO A 185 21.83 11.45 -7.23
C PRO A 185 21.92 9.93 -7.47
N ILE A 186 23.06 9.34 -7.14
CA ILE A 186 23.35 7.91 -7.39
C ILE A 186 22.36 7.01 -6.65
N GLY A 187 21.81 7.49 -5.53
CA GLY A 187 20.78 6.76 -4.77
C GLY A 187 21.32 5.58 -3.98
N ALA A 188 22.65 5.43 -3.89
CA ALA A 188 23.29 4.35 -3.16
C ALA A 188 22.91 4.34 -1.67
N ALA A 189 22.81 5.52 -1.04
CA ALA A 189 22.37 5.64 0.35
C ALA A 189 20.94 5.10 0.56
N ALA A 190 20.03 5.38 -0.38
CA ALA A 190 18.65 4.89 -0.33
C ALA A 190 18.59 3.36 -0.53
N LEU A 191 19.33 2.83 -1.50
CA LEU A 191 19.39 1.38 -1.76
C LEU A 191 19.97 0.62 -0.56
N ILE A 192 21.09 1.08 -0.01
CA ILE A 192 21.72 0.42 1.15
C ILE A 192 20.79 0.48 2.36
N ALA A 193 20.16 1.62 2.64
CA ALA A 193 19.21 1.75 3.74
C ALA A 193 17.98 0.83 3.56
N PHE A 194 17.48 0.71 2.33
CA PHE A 194 16.36 -0.18 2.00
C PHE A 194 16.75 -1.65 2.24
N PHE A 195 17.87 -2.12 1.69
CA PHE A 195 18.33 -3.49 1.88
C PHE A 195 18.72 -3.80 3.33
N SER A 196 19.34 -2.86 4.05
CA SER A 196 19.64 -3.04 5.47
C SER A 196 18.37 -3.21 6.31
N ALA A 197 17.28 -2.54 5.94
CA ALA A 197 16.01 -2.70 6.62
C ALA A 197 15.44 -4.12 6.43
N PHE A 198 15.59 -4.74 5.26
CA PHE A 198 15.22 -6.16 5.08
C PHE A 198 16.01 -7.09 6.00
N GLY A 199 17.28 -6.75 6.27
CA GLY A 199 18.13 -7.50 7.21
C GLY A 199 17.52 -7.62 8.61
N ILE A 200 16.77 -6.62 9.07
CA ILE A 200 16.06 -6.65 10.37
C ILE A 200 14.59 -7.05 10.26
N ILE A 201 13.92 -6.77 9.13
CA ILE A 201 12.52 -7.16 8.92
C ILE A 201 12.39 -8.68 8.92
N VAL A 202 13.27 -9.39 8.19
CA VAL A 202 13.20 -10.85 8.09
C VAL A 202 13.26 -11.52 9.46
N PRO A 203 14.20 -11.21 10.37
CA PRO A 203 14.20 -11.84 11.70
C PRO A 203 13.06 -11.39 12.62
N CYS A 204 12.42 -10.25 12.36
CA CYS A 204 11.34 -9.66 13.16
C CYS A 204 9.92 -9.93 12.65
N MET A 205 9.76 -10.48 11.45
CA MET A 205 8.43 -10.72 10.87
C MET A 205 7.79 -11.97 11.45
N SER A 206 6.48 -11.90 11.68
CA SER A 206 5.65 -13.03 12.09
C SER A 206 4.49 -13.20 11.12
N GLN A 207 4.73 -13.95 10.06
CA GLN A 207 3.74 -14.22 9.02
C GLN A 207 3.50 -15.72 8.92
N THR A 208 2.35 -16.12 8.35
CA THR A 208 2.01 -17.55 8.27
C THR A 208 2.99 -18.36 7.40
N ALA A 209 3.69 -17.69 6.47
CA ALA A 209 4.71 -18.32 5.63
C ALA A 209 6.09 -18.41 6.32
N TYR A 210 6.40 -17.49 7.24
CA TYR A 210 7.68 -17.43 7.93
C TYR A 210 7.57 -16.63 9.23
N VAL A 211 8.12 -17.22 10.30
CA VAL A 211 8.27 -16.56 11.60
C VAL A 211 9.75 -16.44 11.90
N GLY A 212 10.22 -15.21 12.08
CA GLY A 212 11.62 -14.93 12.38
C GLY A 212 11.99 -15.27 13.83
N PRO A 213 13.30 -15.49 14.10
CA PRO A 213 13.78 -15.84 15.43
C PRO A 213 13.44 -14.79 16.51
N ILE A 214 13.41 -13.50 16.16
CA ILE A 214 13.07 -12.43 17.12
C ILE A 214 11.57 -12.42 17.40
N ALA A 215 10.75 -12.62 16.36
CA ALA A 215 9.31 -12.77 16.52
C ALA A 215 8.97 -13.98 17.41
N ASN A 216 9.65 -15.11 17.21
CA ASN A 216 9.44 -16.34 17.97
C ASN A 216 9.93 -16.23 19.44
N ALA A 217 10.86 -15.31 19.72
CA ALA A 217 11.32 -15.03 21.08
C ALA A 217 10.31 -14.25 21.94
N GLY A 218 9.12 -13.93 21.39
CA GLY A 218 8.02 -13.28 22.12
C GLY A 218 7.79 -11.81 21.75
N ALA A 219 8.56 -11.26 20.80
CA ALA A 219 8.37 -9.87 20.35
C ALA A 219 7.13 -9.68 19.46
N GLY A 220 6.59 -10.76 18.88
CA GLY A 220 5.53 -10.68 17.89
C GLY A 220 6.00 -10.06 16.57
N ASP A 221 5.06 -9.61 15.74
CA ASP A 221 5.39 -8.95 14.47
C ASP A 221 5.75 -7.49 14.67
N ILE A 222 7.06 -7.22 14.80
CA ILE A 222 7.60 -5.86 14.89
C ILE A 222 8.40 -5.48 13.63
N GLY A 223 8.24 -6.24 12.53
CA GLY A 223 9.03 -6.07 11.31
C GLY A 223 8.94 -4.65 10.75
N ILE A 224 7.74 -4.07 10.70
CA ILE A 224 7.51 -2.71 10.19
C ILE A 224 8.27 -1.67 11.03
N LEU A 225 8.13 -1.71 12.36
CA LEU A 225 8.73 -0.73 13.26
C LEU A 225 10.27 -0.86 13.29
N ALA A 226 10.78 -2.08 13.41
CA ALA A 226 12.21 -2.35 13.43
C ALA A 226 12.88 -1.99 12.10
N GLY A 227 12.28 -2.38 10.98
CA GLY A 227 12.73 -2.02 9.64
C GLY A 227 12.76 -0.51 9.42
N SER A 228 11.71 0.19 9.85
CA SER A 228 11.63 1.66 9.76
C SER A 228 12.70 2.35 10.59
N ALA A 229 12.97 1.87 11.81
CA ALA A 229 14.01 2.43 12.68
C ALA A 229 15.41 2.25 12.07
N VAL A 230 15.71 1.07 11.54
CA VAL A 230 17.00 0.80 10.87
C VAL A 230 17.14 1.64 9.61
N ALA A 231 16.11 1.70 8.77
CA ALA A 231 16.11 2.53 7.57
C ALA A 231 16.37 4.00 7.92
N LEU A 232 15.75 4.50 9.00
CA LEU A 232 15.93 5.87 9.46
C LEU A 232 17.38 6.17 9.85
N ILE A 233 17.98 5.31 10.67
CA ILE A 233 19.35 5.51 11.15
C ILE A 233 20.35 5.40 10.00
N VAL A 234 20.25 4.33 9.20
CA VAL A 234 21.17 4.05 8.10
C VAL A 234 21.06 5.11 7.02
N TYR A 235 19.85 5.53 6.65
CA TYR A 235 19.65 6.56 5.63
C TYR A 235 20.21 7.91 6.08
N LEU A 236 19.96 8.33 7.33
CA LEU A 236 20.51 9.58 7.86
C LEU A 236 22.04 9.60 7.83
N ALA A 237 22.68 8.50 8.25
CA ALA A 237 24.14 8.39 8.26
C ALA A 237 24.71 8.41 6.84
N LEU A 238 24.24 7.51 5.97
CA LEU A 238 24.78 7.35 4.61
C LEU A 238 24.52 8.55 3.73
N ARG A 239 23.35 9.17 3.83
CA ARG A 239 23.01 10.35 3.04
C ARG A 239 23.79 11.59 3.47
N SER A 240 24.10 11.71 4.77
CA SER A 240 24.98 12.78 5.28
C SER A 240 26.41 12.61 4.75
N LEU A 241 26.91 11.36 4.68
CA LEU A 241 28.20 11.05 4.06
C LEU A 241 28.18 11.33 2.56
N GLU A 242 27.18 10.84 1.81
CA GLU A 242 27.07 11.05 0.37
C GLU A 242 27.12 12.55 0.01
N ARG A 243 26.43 13.38 0.80
CA ARG A 243 26.43 14.84 0.63
C ARG A 243 27.80 15.47 0.91
N SER A 244 28.51 15.00 1.92
CA SER A 244 29.86 15.45 2.24
C SER A 244 30.88 15.08 1.16
N TRP A 245 30.70 13.94 0.50
CA TRP A 245 31.62 13.43 -0.52
C TRP A 245 31.36 14.03 -1.90
N TYR A 246 30.09 14.19 -2.30
CA TYR A 246 29.73 14.66 -3.63
C TYR A 246 29.48 16.18 -3.72
N GLN A 247 29.55 16.93 -2.61
CA GLN A 247 29.25 18.38 -2.54
C GLN A 247 27.96 18.76 -3.30
N ARG A 248 26.94 17.89 -3.23
CA ARG A 248 25.61 18.08 -3.83
C ARG A 248 24.54 17.71 -2.82
#